data_AF-K1RFT7-F1
#
_entry.id   AF-K1RFT7-F1
#
_cell.length_a   1.000
_cell.length_b   1.000
_cell.length_c   1.000
_cell.angle_alpha   90.00
_cell.angle_beta   90.00
_cell.angle_gamma   90.00
#
_symmetry.space_group_name_H-M   'P 1'
#
loop_
_entity.id
_entity.type
_entity.pdbx_description
1 polymer ?
#
loop_
_entity_poly.entity_id
_entity_poly.type
_entity_poly.pdbx_seq_one_letter_code
_entity_poly.pdbx_strand_id
1 'polypeptide(L)'
;MTTKRVGILAEFNYEDLELWYPYYRLREEGFETFTIGPEQGKTYNSKHGYPCKAEVGIDDVNHEDLAALIIPGGFAPDYWRRDKRFLDLVKNMYQSGMYTRIAFRTT
;
A
#
# COMPACT_ATOMS: atom_id res chain seq x y z
N MET A 1 7.51 -21.94 6.93
CA MET A 1 7.38 -21.06 5.76
C MET A 1 6.73 -19.79 6.25
N THR A 2 7.40 -18.64 6.13
CA THR A 2 6.85 -17.35 6.57
C THR A 2 5.65 -17.00 5.69
N THR A 3 4.49 -16.75 6.30
CA THR A 3 3.28 -16.36 5.57
C THR A 3 3.52 -14.97 4.98
N LYS A 4 3.65 -14.89 3.65
CA LYS A 4 3.80 -13.62 2.94
C LYS A 4 2.46 -12.89 2.87
N ARG A 5 2.48 -11.59 3.11
CA ARG A 5 1.28 -10.74 3.25
C ARG A 5 1.14 -9.74 2.11
N VAL A 6 -0.05 -9.20 1.88
CA VAL A 6 -0.27 -8.15 0.89
C VAL A 6 -0.28 -6.77 1.56
N GLY A 7 0.67 -5.92 1.19
CA GLY A 7 0.74 -4.54 1.66
C GLY A 7 -0.06 -3.59 0.77
N ILE A 8 -0.74 -2.61 1.36
CA ILE A 8 -1.47 -1.56 0.64
C ILE A 8 -1.02 -0.20 1.14
N LEU A 9 -0.51 0.65 0.26
CA LEU A 9 -0.02 1.96 0.66
C LEU A 9 -1.17 2.92 1.01
N ALA A 10 -1.04 3.62 2.13
CA ALA A 10 -1.98 4.62 2.62
C ALA A 10 -1.25 5.95 2.86
N GLU A 11 -1.75 7.03 2.26
CA GLU A 11 -1.22 8.38 2.39
C GLU A 11 -2.29 9.42 2.05
N PHE A 12 -2.08 10.67 2.43
CA PHE A 12 -2.98 11.79 2.13
C PHE A 12 -3.46 11.82 0.67
N ASN A 13 -4.79 11.94 0.49
CA ASN A 13 -5.46 12.00 -0.82
C ASN A 13 -5.24 10.76 -1.71
N TYR A 14 -5.20 9.56 -1.10
CA TYR A 14 -5.30 8.31 -1.84
C TYR A 14 -6.66 8.13 -2.53
N GLU A 15 -6.72 7.32 -3.59
CA GLU A 15 -7.99 6.96 -4.25
C GLU A 15 -8.75 5.89 -3.44
N ASP A 16 -9.96 6.21 -2.99
CA ASP A 16 -10.82 5.42 -2.12
C ASP A 16 -10.95 3.96 -2.57
N LEU A 17 -11.34 3.74 -3.83
CA LEU A 17 -11.62 2.39 -4.32
C LEU A 17 -10.34 1.60 -4.57
N GLU A 18 -9.26 2.25 -4.98
CA GLU A 18 -7.99 1.57 -5.22
C GLU A 18 -7.31 1.10 -3.92
N LEU A 19 -7.66 1.68 -2.77
CA LEU A 19 -7.24 1.18 -1.46
C LEU A 19 -8.23 0.14 -0.91
N TRP A 20 -9.51 0.51 -0.76
CA TRP A 20 -10.46 -0.30 0.00
C TRP A 20 -10.94 -1.54 -0.74
N TYR A 21 -11.19 -1.43 -2.05
CA TYR A 21 -11.67 -2.57 -2.82
C TYR A 21 -10.67 -3.74 -2.74
N PRO A 22 -9.37 -3.58 -3.06
CA PRO A 22 -8.44 -4.70 -2.93
C PRO A 22 -8.16 -5.08 -1.47
N TYR A 23 -8.20 -4.14 -0.52
CA TYR A 23 -8.04 -4.46 0.90
C TYR A 23 -9.05 -5.50 1.38
N TYR A 24 -10.34 -5.29 1.07
CA TYR A 24 -11.39 -6.23 1.46
C TYR A 24 -11.44 -7.44 0.55
N ARG A 25 -11.34 -7.28 -0.77
CA ARG A 25 -11.47 -8.38 -1.72
C ARG A 25 -10.40 -9.45 -1.52
N LEU A 26 -9.16 -9.06 -1.23
CA LEU A 26 -8.09 -10.01 -0.95
C LEU A 26 -8.28 -10.76 0.38
N ARG A 27 -8.85 -10.11 1.40
CA ARG A 27 -9.19 -10.77 2.67
C ARG A 27 -10.30 -11.82 2.47
N GLU A 28 -11.29 -11.53 1.64
CA GLU A 28 -12.33 -12.49 1.26
C GLU A 28 -11.75 -13.73 0.56
N GLU A 29 -10.69 -13.56 -0.24
CA GLU A 29 -9.95 -14.66 -0.87
C GLU A 29 -8.96 -15.35 0.08
N GLY A 30 -8.90 -14.95 1.35
CA GLY A 30 -8.06 -15.58 2.38
C GLY A 30 -6.63 -15.06 2.48
N PHE A 31 -6.28 -13.96 1.79
CA PHE A 31 -4.98 -13.32 1.93
C PHE A 31 -4.94 -12.43 3.19
N GLU A 32 -3.81 -12.46 3.89
CA GLU A 32 -3.53 -11.47 4.94
C GLU A 32 -3.13 -10.15 4.28
N THR A 33 -4.00 -9.13 4.39
CA THR A 33 -3.74 -7.78 3.88
C THR A 33 -3.57 -6.78 5.01
N PHE A 34 -2.70 -5.80 4.81
CA PHE A 34 -2.48 -4.74 5.79
C PHE A 34 -2.10 -3.41 5.13
N THR A 35 -2.35 -2.30 5.83
CA THR A 35 -2.04 -0.95 5.34
C THR A 35 -0.66 -0.48 5.81
N ILE A 36 0.04 0.21 4.92
CA ILE A 36 1.39 0.75 5.14
C ILE A 36 1.33 2.26 4.94
N GLY A 37 1.68 3.02 5.97
CA GLY A 37 1.80 4.48 5.88
C GLY A 37 3.16 4.98 6.36
N PRO A 38 3.44 6.29 6.24
CA PRO A 38 4.68 6.87 6.76
C PRO A 38 4.92 6.62 8.25
N GLU A 39 3.85 6.55 9.04
CA GLU A 39 3.88 6.42 10.49
C GLU A 39 2.83 5.40 10.93
N GLN A 40 3.23 4.43 11.74
CA GLN A 40 2.33 3.43 12.29
C GLN A 40 1.25 4.09 13.14
N GLY A 41 0.01 3.63 12.98
CA GLY A 41 -1.13 4.05 13.79
C GLY A 41 -1.73 5.39 13.40
N LYS A 42 -1.11 6.14 12.48
CA LYS A 42 -1.63 7.39 11.95
C LYS A 42 -2.74 7.13 10.93
N THR A 43 -3.73 8.02 10.91
CA THR A 43 -4.84 7.98 9.95
C THR A 43 -4.56 8.93 8.79
N TYR A 44 -4.72 8.42 7.58
CA TYR A 44 -4.61 9.12 6.31
C TYR A 44 -5.98 9.16 5.65
N ASN A 45 -6.39 10.32 5.15
CA ASN A 45 -7.70 10.48 4.54
C ASN A 45 -7.61 10.36 3.01
N SER A 46 -8.61 9.73 2.42
CA SER A 46 -8.79 9.65 0.97
C SER A 46 -9.18 11.00 0.35
N LYS A 47 -9.28 11.04 -0.98
CA LYS A 47 -9.83 12.18 -1.72
C LYS A 47 -11.23 12.59 -1.26
N HIS A 48 -12.04 11.64 -0.83
CA HIS A 48 -13.41 11.87 -0.36
C HIS A 48 -13.53 11.88 1.17
N GLY A 49 -12.41 11.93 1.90
CA GLY A 49 -12.38 12.05 3.36
C GLY A 49 -12.57 10.74 4.12
N TYR A 50 -12.48 9.59 3.44
CA TYR A 50 -12.57 8.29 4.09
C TYR A 50 -11.26 8.00 4.85
N PRO A 51 -11.32 7.60 6.15
CA PRO A 51 -10.13 7.43 6.97
C PRO A 51 -9.51 6.05 6.80
N CYS A 52 -8.22 5.98 6.54
CA CYS A 52 -7.43 4.76 6.57
C CYS A 52 -6.31 4.87 7.61
N LYS A 53 -6.36 4.01 8.63
CA LYS A 53 -5.28 3.91 9.63
C LYS A 53 -4.16 3.06 9.06
N ALA A 54 -2.92 3.53 9.11
CA ALA A 54 -1.74 2.74 8.81
C ALA A 54 -1.51 1.70 9.92
N GLU A 55 -1.64 0.42 9.58
CA GLU A 55 -1.41 -0.68 10.52
C GLU A 55 0.08 -0.84 10.82
N VAL A 56 0.93 -0.54 9.84
CA VAL A 56 2.39 -0.61 9.91
C VAL A 56 3.02 0.66 9.33
N GLY A 57 4.11 1.12 9.93
CA GLY A 57 4.93 2.21 9.39
C GLY A 57 5.89 1.71 8.31
N ILE A 58 6.24 2.56 7.34
CA ILE A 58 7.16 2.19 6.26
C ILE A 58 8.54 1.72 6.76
N ASP A 59 8.97 2.18 7.95
CA ASP A 59 10.24 1.76 8.57
C ASP A 59 10.21 0.30 9.06
N ASP A 60 9.02 -0.26 9.28
CA ASP A 60 8.83 -1.61 9.84
C ASP A 60 8.46 -2.65 8.76
N VAL A 61 8.56 -2.30 7.47
CA VAL A 61 8.19 -3.16 6.35
C VAL A 61 9.42 -3.62 5.57
N ASN A 62 9.61 -4.94 5.48
CA ASN A 62 10.56 -5.54 4.56
C ASN A 62 9.85 -6.11 3.33
N HIS A 63 10.44 -5.88 2.15
CA HIS A 63 9.92 -6.40 0.88
C HIS A 63 9.87 -7.94 0.82
N GLU A 64 10.71 -8.63 1.59
CA GLU A 64 10.75 -10.11 1.64
C GLU A 64 9.51 -10.72 2.29
N ASP A 65 8.86 -9.97 3.20
CA ASP A 65 7.64 -10.37 3.91
C ASP A 65 6.37 -10.14 3.08
N LEU A 66 6.50 -9.47 1.93
CA LEU A 66 5.39 -9.15 1.05
C LEU A 66 5.19 -10.23 -0.02
N ALA A 67 3.94 -10.61 -0.26
CA ALA A 67 3.52 -11.37 -1.43
C ALA A 67 3.22 -10.43 -2.61
N ALA A 68 2.65 -9.26 -2.29
CA ALA A 68 2.31 -8.21 -3.24
C ALA A 68 2.27 -6.85 -2.54
N LEU A 69 2.41 -5.79 -3.33
CA LEU A 69 2.27 -4.40 -2.88
C LEU A 69 1.30 -3.67 -3.81
N ILE A 70 0.22 -3.14 -3.22
CA ILE A 70 -0.76 -2.33 -3.92
C ILE A 70 -0.44 -0.86 -3.66
N ILE A 71 -0.45 -0.08 -4.74
CA ILE A 71 -0.12 1.34 -4.75
C ILE A 71 -1.36 2.08 -5.26
N PRO A 72 -2.25 2.54 -4.36
CA PRO A 72 -3.40 3.35 -4.76
C PRO A 72 -2.95 4.65 -5.44
N GLY A 73 -3.72 5.09 -6.41
CA GLY A 73 -3.55 6.35 -7.09
C GLY A 73 -3.97 7.54 -6.22
N GLY A 74 -4.19 8.68 -6.88
CA GLY A 74 -4.55 9.94 -6.23
C GLY A 74 -3.40 10.93 -6.20
N PHE A 75 -3.36 11.77 -5.17
CA PHE A 75 -2.27 12.75 -4.95
C PHE A 75 -1.15 12.19 -4.05
N ALA A 76 -1.40 11.04 -3.43
CA ALA A 76 -0.45 10.24 -2.65
C ALA A 76 0.87 9.91 -3.39
N PRO A 77 0.89 9.63 -4.71
CA PRO A 77 2.14 9.35 -5.42
C PRO A 77 3.18 10.48 -5.34
N ASP A 78 2.77 11.73 -5.21
CA ASP A 78 3.71 12.87 -5.07
C ASP A 78 4.32 12.96 -3.67
N TYR A 79 3.67 12.43 -2.64
CA TYR A 79 4.25 12.30 -1.31
C TYR A 79 5.23 11.12 -1.24
N TRP A 80 4.84 9.96 -1.76
CA TRP A 80 5.72 8.78 -1.80
C TRP A 80 6.96 8.99 -2.65
N ARG A 81 6.87 9.71 -3.77
CA ARG A 81 8.05 10.03 -4.61
C ARG A 81 9.10 10.87 -3.89
N ARG A 82 8.73 11.60 -2.83
CA ARG A 82 9.66 12.40 -2.01
C ARG A 82 10.20 11.63 -0.82
N ASP A 83 9.59 10.51 -0.47
CA ASP A 83 10.03 9.65 0.62
C ASP A 83 10.80 8.45 0.06
N LYS A 84 12.11 8.48 0.26
CA LYS A 84 13.03 7.46 -0.24
C LYS A 84 12.68 6.06 0.26
N ARG A 85 12.05 5.93 1.44
CA ARG A 85 11.69 4.63 2.02
C ARG A 85 10.66 3.90 1.17
N PHE A 86 9.64 4.61 0.68
CA PHE A 86 8.65 4.05 -0.24
C PHE A 86 9.26 3.74 -1.60
N LEU A 87 10.15 4.61 -2.12
CA LEU A 87 10.85 4.35 -3.38
C LEU A 87 11.72 3.09 -3.29
N ASP A 88 12.46 2.93 -2.20
CA ASP A 88 13.32 1.77 -1.97
C ASP A 88 12.47 0.49 -1.81
N LEU A 89 11.35 0.55 -1.08
CA LEU A 89 10.42 -0.59 -1.00
C LEU A 89 9.90 -1.01 -2.37
N VAL A 90 9.38 -0.06 -3.17
CA VAL A 90 8.84 -0.34 -4.52
C VAL A 90 9.94 -0.86 -5.44
N LYS A 91 11.14 -0.28 -5.37
CA LYS A 91 12.29 -0.70 -6.18
C LYS A 91 12.73 -2.13 -5.82
N ASN A 92 12.82 -2.45 -4.54
CA ASN A 92 13.21 -3.79 -4.08
C ASN A 92 12.16 -4.83 -4.46
N MET A 93 10.87 -4.50 -4.33
CA MET A 93 9.76 -5.34 -4.80
C MET A 93 9.84 -5.61 -6.31
N TYR A 94 10.11 -4.57 -7.11
CA TYR A 94 10.26 -4.71 -8.56
C TYR A 94 11.48 -5.59 -8.93
N GLN A 95 12.62 -5.39 -8.24
CA GLN A 95 13.85 -6.14 -8.48
C GLN A 95 13.75 -7.62 -8.08
N SER A 96 12.91 -7.97 -7.11
CA SER A 96 12.68 -9.35 -6.69
C SER A 96 11.76 -10.14 -7.63
N GLY A 97 11.26 -9.53 -8.71
CA GLY A 97 10.34 -10.16 -9.65
C GLY A 97 8.91 -10.31 -9.13
N MET A 98 8.59 -9.69 -7.99
CA MET A 98 7.25 -9.64 -7.44
C MET A 98 6.48 -8.46 -8.03
N TYR A 99 5.33 -8.74 -8.64
CA TYR A 99 4.56 -7.75 -9.39
C TYR A 99 4.01 -6.64 -8.49
N THR A 100 4.50 -5.42 -8.72
CA THR A 100 3.87 -4.17 -8.31
C THR A 100 2.95 -3.67 -9.41
N ARG A 101 1.63 -3.58 -9.12
CA ARG A 101 0.62 -2.62 -9.66
C ARG A 101 -0.74 -3.29 -9.91
N ILE A 102 -1.76 -2.84 -9.16
CA ILE A 102 -3.11 -2.69 -9.68
C ILE A 102 -3.35 -1.19 -9.74
N ALA A 103 -3.30 -0.61 -10.94
CA ALA A 103 -3.79 0.75 -11.16
C ALA A 103 -5.06 0.60 -11.97
N PHE A 104 -6.21 0.89 -11.38
CA PHE A 104 -7.45 0.98 -12.13
C PHE A 104 -7.43 2.33 -12.85
N ARG A 105 -7.00 2.31 -14.11
CA ARG A 105 -7.12 3.49 -14.96
C ARG A 105 -8.61 3.72 -15.26
N THR A 106 -9.30 4.44 -14.39
CA THR A 106 -10.59 5.05 -14.76
C THR A 106 -10.28 6.34 -15.50
N THR A 107 -10.50 6.28 -16.82
CA THR A 107 -10.29 7.30 -17.88
C THR A 107 -8.87 7.48 -18.42
#